data_AF-A0A838EE22-F1
#
_entry.id   AF-A0A838EE22-F1
#
_cell.length_a   1.000
_cell.length_b   1.000
_cell.length_c   1.000
_cell.angle_alpha   90.00
_cell.angle_beta   90.00
_cell.angle_gamma   90.00
#
_symmetry.space_group_name_H-M   'P 1'
#
loop_
_entity.id
_entity.type
_entity.pdbx_description
1 polymer ?
#
loop_
_entity_poly.entity_id
_entity_poly.type
_entity_poly.pdbx_seq_one_letter_code
_entity_poly.pdbx_strand_id
1 'polypeptide(L)'
;MAGTVLHVRDGQIVGDGSWVYAWLLPGTPRPVVYVGATGLDPALRTWLHLNHDDPEVGRVAARYPSSGGQLDTPFDVLAFDVPVGALRSEVKTCLISRLSAENLLAPTYIGDPPVNHVETTAEQFVIDVVRAISRATDSRAT
;
A
#
# COMPACT_ATOMS: atom_id res chain seq x y z
N MET A 1 -33.93 2.48 6.19
CA MET A 1 -32.73 2.19 5.37
C MET A 1 -31.77 3.34 5.53
N ALA A 2 -30.51 3.07 5.87
CA ALA A 2 -29.48 4.09 5.91
C ALA A 2 -28.82 4.15 4.52
N GLY A 3 -28.82 5.32 3.89
CA GLY A 3 -28.06 5.60 2.69
C GLY A 3 -26.85 6.48 3.02
N THR A 4 -25.74 6.27 2.32
CA THR A 4 -24.57 7.16 2.37
C THR A 4 -24.55 8.05 1.13
N VAL A 5 -24.30 9.34 1.32
CA VAL A 5 -24.14 10.29 0.21
C VAL A 5 -22.67 10.28 -0.23
N LEU A 6 -22.43 10.02 -1.51
CA LEU A 6 -21.11 10.17 -2.13
C LEU A 6 -21.10 11.45 -2.95
N HIS A 7 -20.16 12.34 -2.67
CA HIS A 7 -19.99 13.56 -3.44
C HIS A 7 -19.11 13.27 -4.65
N VAL A 8 -19.64 13.44 -5.86
CA VAL A 8 -18.88 13.29 -7.11
C VAL A 8 -18.77 14.65 -7.80
N ARG A 9 -17.54 15.08 -8.11
CA ARG A 9 -17.21 16.32 -8.83
C ARG A 9 -16.11 16.04 -9.84
N ASP A 10 -16.25 16.55 -11.05
CA ASP A 10 -15.24 16.42 -12.11
C ASP A 10 -14.79 14.97 -12.37
N GLY A 11 -15.73 14.02 -12.26
CA GLY A 11 -15.48 12.59 -12.42
C GLY A 11 -14.76 11.92 -11.25
N GLN A 12 -14.56 12.63 -10.13
CA GLN A 12 -13.91 12.12 -8.92
C GLN A 12 -14.88 12.10 -7.75
N ILE A 13 -14.76 11.08 -6.90
CA ILE A 13 -15.35 11.13 -5.57
C ILE A 13 -14.55 12.19 -4.78
N VAL A 14 -15.24 12.99 -3.98
CA VAL A 14 -14.67 14.09 -3.19
C VAL A 14 -14.92 13.81 -1.71
N GLY A 15 -13.89 14.01 -0.90
CA GLY A 15 -13.95 13.74 0.54
C GLY A 15 -13.71 12.27 0.89
N ASP A 16 -13.31 11.46 -0.09
CA ASP A 16 -12.71 10.16 0.13
C ASP A 16 -11.24 10.36 0.57
N GLY A 17 -10.81 9.63 1.61
CA GLY A 17 -9.54 9.88 2.29
C GLY A 17 -8.33 9.74 1.37
N SER A 18 -7.17 10.26 1.76
CA SER A 18 -5.93 10.09 1.00
C SER A 18 -5.10 9.03 1.69
N TRP A 19 -4.81 7.90 1.04
CA TRP A 19 -4.15 6.79 1.72
C TRP A 19 -2.90 6.33 0.98
N VAL A 20 -1.89 5.93 1.77
CA VAL A 20 -0.84 5.01 1.32
C VAL A 20 -0.93 3.72 2.12
N TYR A 21 -0.61 2.60 1.49
CA TYR A 21 -0.67 1.30 2.13
C TYR A 21 0.44 0.38 1.62
N ALA A 22 0.88 -0.52 2.50
CA ALA A 22 1.88 -1.53 2.21
C ALA A 22 1.34 -2.92 2.51
N TRP A 23 1.51 -3.83 1.55
CA TRP A 23 1.25 -5.26 1.72
C TRP A 23 2.52 -5.94 2.23
N LEU A 24 2.36 -6.73 3.28
CA LEU A 24 3.47 -7.36 3.99
C LEU A 24 3.34 -8.87 3.93
N LEU A 25 4.47 -9.54 3.67
CA LEU A 25 4.69 -10.95 3.97
C LEU A 25 5.14 -11.08 5.43
N PRO A 26 4.34 -11.70 6.32
CA PRO A 26 4.74 -11.89 7.70
C PRO A 26 5.96 -12.80 7.83
N GLY A 27 6.79 -12.58 8.85
CA GLY A 27 7.88 -13.50 9.21
C GLY A 27 9.12 -13.46 8.32
N THR A 28 9.27 -12.45 7.45
CA THR A 28 10.48 -12.23 6.64
C THR A 28 11.11 -10.88 6.96
N PRO A 29 12.45 -10.77 6.96
CA PRO A 29 13.14 -9.49 7.18
C PRO A 29 12.91 -8.47 6.06
N ARG A 30 12.42 -8.89 4.90
CA ARG A 30 12.10 -8.03 3.75
C ARG A 30 10.61 -8.19 3.40
N PRO A 31 9.69 -7.65 4.21
CA PRO A 31 8.28 -8.04 4.15
C PRO A 31 7.49 -7.33 3.06
N VAL A 32 7.92 -6.17 2.58
CA VAL A 32 7.06 -5.34 1.73
C VAL A 32 7.01 -5.88 0.31
N VAL A 33 5.84 -6.35 -0.11
CA VAL A 33 5.62 -6.90 -1.44
C VAL A 33 4.91 -5.97 -2.41
N TYR A 34 4.14 -5.01 -1.90
CA TYR A 34 3.44 -4.04 -2.73
C TYR A 34 3.20 -2.77 -1.93
N VAL A 35 3.43 -1.61 -2.56
CA VAL A 35 3.05 -0.31 -2.01
C VAL A 35 2.04 0.33 -2.96
N GLY A 36 0.91 0.76 -2.40
CA GLY A 36 -0.15 1.42 -3.13
C GLY A 36 -0.50 2.77 -2.52
N ALA A 37 -1.19 3.58 -3.32
CA ALA A 37 -1.85 4.81 -2.88
C ALA A 37 -3.26 4.84 -3.46
N THR A 38 -4.22 5.43 -2.74
CA THR A 38 -5.62 5.44 -3.15
C THR A 38 -6.38 6.63 -2.56
N GLY A 39 -7.42 7.09 -3.25
CA GLY A 39 -8.46 7.97 -2.69
C GLY A 39 -9.60 7.18 -2.03
N LEU A 40 -9.73 5.90 -2.39
CA LEU A 40 -10.73 5.00 -1.84
C LEU A 40 -10.35 4.50 -0.45
N ASP A 41 -11.35 4.02 0.29
CA ASP A 41 -11.14 3.24 1.50
C ASP A 41 -10.11 2.10 1.27
N PRO A 42 -9.11 1.93 2.16
CA PRO A 42 -8.08 0.91 2.00
C PRO A 42 -8.61 -0.52 1.99
N ALA A 43 -9.70 -0.83 2.70
CA ALA A 43 -10.30 -2.16 2.68
C ALA A 43 -10.95 -2.43 1.33
N LEU A 44 -11.65 -1.45 0.74
CA LEU A 44 -12.16 -1.56 -0.63
C LEU A 44 -11.04 -1.75 -1.64
N ARG A 45 -9.96 -0.96 -1.55
CA ARG A 45 -8.84 -1.11 -2.49
C ARG A 45 -8.11 -2.45 -2.31
N THR A 46 -7.99 -2.93 -1.09
CA THR A 46 -7.46 -4.27 -0.76
C THR A 46 -8.32 -5.36 -1.38
N TRP A 47 -9.65 -5.27 -1.24
CA TRP A 47 -10.58 -6.21 -1.84
C TRP A 47 -10.44 -6.24 -3.37
N LEU A 48 -10.29 -5.09 -4.02
CA LEU A 48 -10.06 -5.02 -5.48
C LEU A 48 -8.77 -5.72 -5.92
N HIS A 49 -7.67 -5.58 -5.17
CA HIS A 49 -6.41 -6.28 -5.46
C HIS A 49 -6.51 -7.80 -5.39
N LEU A 50 -7.50 -8.31 -4.66
CA LEU A 50 -7.74 -9.73 -4.45
C LEU A 50 -8.76 -10.33 -5.44
N ASN A 51 -9.73 -9.53 -5.90
CA ASN A 51 -10.94 -10.07 -6.55
C ASN A 51 -11.19 -9.52 -7.96
N HIS A 52 -10.47 -8.50 -8.42
CA HIS A 52 -10.73 -7.91 -9.73
C HIS A 52 -9.99 -8.68 -10.84
N ASP A 53 -10.68 -8.97 -11.95
CA ASP A 53 -10.14 -9.79 -13.05
C ASP A 53 -9.03 -9.09 -13.86
N ASP A 54 -9.11 -7.77 -14.00
CA ASP A 54 -8.02 -6.99 -14.62
C ASP A 54 -6.74 -7.10 -13.75
N PRO A 55 -5.63 -7.65 -14.27
CA PRO A 55 -4.39 -7.88 -13.52
C PRO A 55 -3.67 -6.61 -13.05
N GLU A 56 -4.03 -5.43 -13.56
CA GLU A 56 -3.49 -4.16 -13.07
C GLU A 56 -4.29 -3.61 -11.88
N VAL A 57 -5.54 -4.05 -11.72
CA VAL A 57 -6.42 -3.77 -10.58
C VAL A 57 -6.31 -4.87 -9.52
N GLY A 58 -6.46 -6.14 -9.91
CA GLY A 58 -6.27 -7.35 -9.11
C GLY A 58 -4.81 -7.74 -8.92
N ARG A 59 -3.94 -6.74 -8.74
CA ARG A 59 -2.49 -6.86 -8.95
C ARG A 59 -1.84 -7.93 -8.09
N VAL A 60 -2.28 -8.07 -6.83
CA VAL A 60 -1.73 -9.03 -5.87
C VAL A 60 -2.16 -10.45 -6.26
N ALA A 61 -3.45 -10.67 -6.49
CA ALA A 61 -3.96 -11.98 -6.91
C ALA A 61 -3.34 -12.46 -8.24
N ALA A 62 -3.10 -11.54 -9.18
CA ALA A 62 -2.49 -11.85 -10.46
C ALA A 62 -1.00 -12.25 -10.41
N ARG A 63 -0.28 -11.93 -9.31
CA ARG A 63 1.18 -12.09 -9.23
C ARG A 63 1.66 -13.00 -8.11
N TYR A 64 0.79 -13.34 -7.16
CA TYR A 64 1.10 -14.30 -6.11
C TYR A 64 0.37 -15.63 -6.35
N PRO A 65 0.98 -16.78 -5.97
CA PRO A 65 0.35 -18.08 -6.13
C PRO A 65 -1.02 -18.14 -5.45
N SER A 66 -1.98 -18.73 -6.16
CA SER A 66 -3.30 -19.02 -5.65
C SER A 66 -3.73 -20.43 -6.03
N SER A 67 -4.34 -21.13 -5.09
CA SER A 67 -4.95 -22.44 -5.29
C SER A 67 -6.45 -22.35 -5.06
N GLY A 68 -7.26 -22.80 -6.01
CA GLY A 68 -8.72 -22.78 -5.89
C GLY A 68 -9.35 -21.37 -5.80
N GLY A 69 -8.68 -20.34 -6.32
CA GLY A 69 -9.16 -18.95 -6.28
C GLY A 69 -8.84 -18.20 -4.98
N GLN A 70 -8.06 -18.81 -4.08
CA GLN A 70 -7.58 -18.17 -2.85
C GLN A 70 -6.06 -18.05 -2.88
N LEU A 71 -5.53 -16.91 -2.40
CA LEU A 71 -4.08 -16.75 -2.22
C LEU A 71 -3.56 -17.76 -1.19
N ASP A 72 -2.52 -18.49 -1.56
CA ASP A 72 -1.90 -19.48 -0.69
C ASP A 72 -1.08 -18.83 0.43
N THR A 73 -0.70 -17.56 0.22
CA THR A 73 0.17 -16.80 1.11
C THR A 73 -0.64 -15.81 1.94
N PRO A 74 -0.49 -15.79 3.28
CA PRO A 74 -1.11 -14.76 4.10
C PRO A 74 -0.40 -13.42 3.93
N PHE A 75 -1.17 -12.34 3.87
CA PHE A 75 -0.67 -10.97 3.82
C PHE A 75 -1.31 -10.13 4.91
N ASP A 76 -0.56 -9.17 5.43
CA ASP A 76 -1.12 -8.03 6.15
C ASP A 76 -1.11 -6.79 5.26
N VAL A 77 -2.08 -5.89 5.47
CA VAL A 77 -2.08 -4.58 4.84
C VAL A 77 -2.04 -3.52 5.93
N LEU A 78 -0.97 -2.74 5.96
CA LEU A 78 -0.89 -1.53 6.77
C LEU A 78 -1.29 -0.34 5.92
N ALA A 79 -2.30 0.41 6.35
CA ALA A 79 -2.79 1.60 5.66
C ALA A 79 -2.65 2.82 6.57
N PHE A 80 -2.25 3.94 5.99
CA PHE A 80 -1.97 5.20 6.67
C PHE A 80 -2.62 6.35 5.92
N ASP A 81 -3.33 7.20 6.65
CA ASP A 81 -3.91 8.41 6.11
C ASP A 81 -2.78 9.41 5.81
N VAL A 82 -2.77 9.92 4.59
CA VAL A 82 -1.77 10.83 4.06
C VAL A 82 -2.10 12.24 4.56
N PRO A 83 -1.13 12.97 5.14
CA PRO A 83 -1.37 14.31 5.65
C PRO A 83 -1.99 15.25 4.61
N VAL A 84 -2.91 16.10 5.07
CA VAL A 84 -3.54 17.14 4.23
C VAL A 84 -2.46 18.00 3.58
N GLY A 85 -2.59 18.22 2.27
CA GLY A 85 -1.65 19.01 1.47
C GLY A 85 -0.49 18.22 0.88
N ALA A 86 -0.29 16.95 1.25
CA ALA A 86 0.68 16.07 0.61
C ALA A 86 0.06 15.33 -0.59
N LEU A 87 0.83 15.21 -1.68
CA LEU A 87 0.40 14.43 -2.82
C LEU A 87 0.68 12.94 -2.57
N ARG A 88 -0.38 12.12 -2.55
CA ARG A 88 -0.28 10.66 -2.33
C ARG A 88 0.71 9.96 -3.26
N SER A 89 0.85 10.45 -4.50
CA SER A 89 1.81 9.93 -5.47
C SER A 89 3.26 10.21 -5.05
N GLU A 90 3.56 11.41 -4.58
CA GLU A 90 4.91 11.76 -4.10
C GLU A 90 5.25 10.98 -2.82
N VAL A 91 4.29 10.89 -1.89
CA VAL A 91 4.44 10.10 -0.66
C VAL A 91 4.70 8.64 -0.98
N LYS A 92 3.93 8.05 -1.90
CA LYS A 92 4.14 6.66 -2.37
C LYS A 92 5.54 6.47 -2.93
N THR A 93 5.98 7.32 -3.86
CA THR A 93 7.28 7.20 -4.50
C THR A 93 8.42 7.35 -3.48
N CYS A 94 8.33 8.34 -2.58
CA CYS A 94 9.31 8.53 -1.51
C CYS A 94 9.35 7.33 -0.56
N LEU A 95 8.19 6.79 -0.17
CA LEU A 95 8.07 5.60 0.67
C LEU A 95 8.75 4.38 0.03
N ILE A 96 8.51 4.11 -1.26
CA ILE A 96 9.15 2.99 -1.98
C ILE A 96 10.67 3.15 -1.95
N SER A 97 11.19 4.34 -2.26
CA SER A 97 12.64 4.60 -2.25
C SER A 97 13.25 4.42 -0.86
N ARG A 98 12.57 4.88 0.20
CA ARG A 98 13.03 4.71 1.59
C ARG A 98 13.02 3.25 2.02
N LEU A 99 11.94 2.51 1.75
CA LEU A 99 11.87 1.07 2.03
C LEU A 99 12.94 0.28 1.28
N SER A 100 13.28 0.67 0.06
CA SER A 100 14.38 0.08 -0.69
C SER A 100 15.74 0.36 -0.03
N ALA A 101 15.98 1.61 0.40
CA ALA A 101 17.21 1.99 1.06
C ALA A 101 17.41 1.27 2.41
N GLU A 102 16.32 0.98 3.12
CA GLU A 102 16.32 0.20 4.36
C GLU A 102 16.21 -1.32 4.13
N ASN A 103 16.30 -1.78 2.87
CA ASN A 103 16.24 -3.19 2.48
C ASN A 103 14.94 -3.91 2.91
N LEU A 104 13.83 -3.18 3.07
CA LEU A 104 12.53 -3.73 3.48
C LEU A 104 11.66 -4.24 2.32
N LEU A 105 11.96 -3.83 1.08
CA LEU A 105 11.27 -4.36 -0.10
C LEU A 105 11.66 -5.83 -0.32
N ALA A 106 10.66 -6.70 -0.47
CA ALA A 106 10.85 -8.11 -0.78
C ALA A 106 11.53 -8.30 -2.14
N PRO A 107 12.32 -9.38 -2.35
CA PRO A 107 12.81 -9.74 -3.68
C PRO A 107 11.69 -9.94 -4.72
N THR A 108 10.50 -10.33 -4.26
CA THR A 108 9.29 -10.52 -5.07
C THR A 108 8.42 -9.26 -5.14
N TYR A 109 8.94 -8.10 -4.72
CA TYR A 109 8.17 -6.85 -4.74
C TYR A 109 7.60 -6.57 -6.13
N ILE A 110 6.30 -6.30 -6.15
CA ILE A 110 5.54 -5.92 -7.33
C ILE A 110 5.18 -4.45 -7.19
N GLY A 111 5.36 -3.65 -8.24
CA GLY A 111 5.03 -2.22 -8.19
C GLY A 111 6.07 -1.34 -8.87
N ASP A 112 5.94 -0.03 -8.65
CA ASP A 112 6.85 0.96 -9.23
C ASP A 112 8.26 0.75 -8.65
N PRO A 113 9.32 0.85 -9.47
CA PRO A 113 10.68 0.71 -8.98
C PRO A 113 11.06 1.87 -8.07
N PRO A 114 11.95 1.66 -7.08
CA PRO A 114 12.53 2.75 -6.31
C PRO A 114 13.30 3.69 -7.25
N VAL A 115 13.17 4.99 -7.02
CA VAL A 115 13.87 6.02 -7.78
C VAL A 115 14.87 6.75 -6.89
N ASN A 116 15.92 7.29 -7.52
CA ASN A 116 16.94 8.06 -6.83
C ASN A 116 16.37 9.43 -6.46
N HIS A 117 16.21 9.67 -5.15
CA HIS A 117 15.81 10.94 -4.56
C HIS A 117 14.39 11.41 -4.91
N VAL A 118 13.51 11.45 -3.91
CA VAL A 118 12.15 12.00 -4.03
C VAL A 118 11.97 12.96 -2.88
N GLU A 119 11.81 14.23 -3.21
CA GLU A 119 11.38 15.21 -2.22
C GLU A 119 9.86 15.10 -2.06
N THR A 120 9.41 15.14 -0.81
CA THR A 120 8.00 15.24 -0.50
C THR A 120 7.86 16.14 0.72
N THR A 121 6.80 16.95 0.74
CA THR A 121 6.47 17.79 1.90
C THR A 121 6.09 16.96 3.14
N ALA A 122 5.86 15.65 2.98
CA ALA A 122 5.50 14.71 4.03
C ALA A 122 6.64 13.75 4.42
N GLU A 123 7.90 14.21 4.38
CA GLU A 123 9.07 13.35 4.67
C GLU A 123 8.98 12.68 6.05
N GLN A 124 8.61 13.45 7.08
CA GLN A 124 8.47 12.91 8.44
C GLN A 124 7.40 11.80 8.51
N PHE A 125 6.29 11.97 7.81
CA PHE A 125 5.25 10.95 7.71
C PHE A 125 5.80 9.67 7.07
N VAL A 126 6.58 9.79 5.98
CA VAL A 126 7.21 8.63 5.34
C VAL A 126 8.14 7.89 6.31
N ILE A 127 8.97 8.63 7.07
CA ILE A 127 9.85 8.06 8.10
C ILE A 127 9.04 7.27 9.13
N ASP A 128 7.91 7.81 9.59
CA ASP A 128 7.09 7.17 10.61
C ASP A 128 6.35 5.93 10.08
N VAL A 129 5.94 5.94 8.81
CA VAL A 129 5.41 4.75 8.12
C VAL A 129 6.46 3.64 8.02
N VAL A 130 7.70 3.96 7.60
CA VAL A 130 8.79 2.98 7.53
C VAL A 130 9.05 2.35 8.90
N ARG A 131 9.12 3.17 9.95
CA ARG A 131 9.27 2.68 11.33
C ARG A 131 8.11 1.79 11.77
N ALA A 132 6.88 2.10 11.37
CA ALA A 132 5.71 1.28 11.68
C ALA A 132 5.80 -0.09 10.99
N ILE A 133 6.24 -0.13 9.73
CA ILE A 133 6.47 -1.38 8.98
C ILE A 133 7.57 -2.22 9.66
N SER A 134 8.70 -1.61 10.02
CA SER A 134 9.78 -2.34 10.72
C SER A 134 9.30 -2.96 12.04
N ARG A 135 8.56 -2.20 12.86
CA ARG A 135 8.00 -2.73 14.12
C ARG A 135 7.01 -3.87 13.91
N ALA A 136 6.16 -3.79 12.88
CA ALA A 136 5.22 -4.85 12.54
C ALA A 136 5.94 -6.15 12.12
N THR A 137 7.15 -6.01 11.58
CA THR A 137 8.02 -7.12 11.17
C THR A 137 8.65 -7.78 12.39
N ASP A 138 9.21 -6.99 13.31
CA ASP A 138 9.90 -7.49 14.52
C ASP A 138 8.93 -8.20 15.48
N SER A 139 7.71 -7.69 15.61
CA SER A 139 6.69 -8.23 16.53
C SER A 139 6.18 -9.62 16.16
N ARG A 140 6.53 -10.13 14.97
CA ARG A 140 6.10 -11.45 14.46
C ARG A 140 7.25 -12.44 14.29
N ALA A 141 8.47 -12.06 14.68
CA ALA A 141 9.64 -12.96 14.70
C ALA A 141 9.78 -13.76 16.01
N THR A 142 8.88 -13.55 16.97
CA THR A 142 8.74 -14.25 18.26
C THR A 142 7.52 -15.17 18.25
#